data_AF-A0A710D9Y4-F1
#
_entry.id   AF-A0A710D9Y4-F1
#
_cell.length_a   1.000
_cell.length_b   1.000
_cell.length_c   1.000
_cell.angle_alpha   90.00
_cell.angle_beta   90.00
_cell.angle_gamma   90.00
#
_symmetry.space_group_name_H-M   'P 1'
#
loop_
_entity.id
_entity.type
_entity.pdbx_description
1 polymer ?
#
loop_
_entity_poly.entity_id
_entity_poly.type
_entity_poly.pdbx_seq_one_letter_code
_entity_poly.pdbx_strand_id
1 'polypeptide(L)'
;MQGKVDEPQPNEIISEFGYYPVEVNIETEQFSLRTLPNLIEKVEHVNNDKNVVNGWIYPGNKKVYNLNGGISTMPYSHRVFGMPKTHTLKLKNTSSLETLNFVVWCLSFFKGIRLTTTDAGFLDATTIKPTKLTDFILVGCSEKEVIELALNYIKEKQKDERSIKRIAAVIHSLFLSHNPLYLSFEKFQYLYMALDCCFAIAWDERDKVIKKKKPSHQNRVYWMCENYGIKIPSWATDECNVSVIRNDNFHEAIFNGQPLGFSSINDCQHGSDILLQMQALVCRLLAAILSVNDRKYIASTINSIEYRSLKLT
;
A
#
# COMPACT_ATOMS: atom_id res chain seq x y z
N MET A 1 -3.57 -55.49 -15.63
CA MET A 1 -3.46 -54.53 -14.52
C MET A 1 -3.03 -53.19 -15.12
N GLN A 2 -3.99 -52.30 -15.38
CA GLN A 2 -3.70 -50.93 -15.81
C GLN A 2 -3.30 -50.12 -14.58
N GLY A 3 -2.07 -49.62 -14.57
CA GLY A 3 -1.61 -48.67 -13.56
C GLY A 3 -2.39 -47.37 -13.69
N LYS A 4 -3.01 -46.95 -12.59
CA LYS A 4 -3.52 -45.58 -12.46
C LYS A 4 -2.33 -44.64 -12.59
N VAL A 5 -2.38 -43.80 -13.61
CA VAL A 5 -1.55 -42.60 -13.68
C VAL A 5 -2.16 -41.65 -12.64
N ASP A 6 -1.43 -41.40 -11.55
CA ASP A 6 -1.82 -40.35 -10.60
C ASP A 6 -1.81 -39.02 -11.36
N GLU A 7 -2.99 -38.45 -11.59
CA GLU A 7 -3.11 -37.08 -12.08
C GLU A 7 -2.38 -36.14 -11.10
N PRO A 8 -1.46 -35.27 -11.56
CA PRO A 8 -0.83 -34.31 -10.68
C PRO A 8 -1.92 -33.44 -10.05
N GLN A 9 -2.00 -33.45 -8.72
CA GLN A 9 -2.87 -32.56 -7.96
C GLN A 9 -2.64 -31.13 -8.46
N PRO A 10 -3.70 -30.39 -8.84
CA PRO A 10 -3.52 -29.04 -9.31
C PRO A 10 -2.94 -28.20 -8.16
N ASN A 11 -1.80 -27.56 -8.42
CA ASN A 11 -1.17 -26.63 -7.48
C ASN A 11 -2.05 -25.38 -7.40
N GLU A 12 -3.00 -25.39 -6.48
CA GLU A 12 -3.92 -24.29 -6.26
C GLU A 12 -3.83 -23.82 -4.81
N ILE A 13 -4.03 -22.51 -4.62
CA ILE A 13 -4.14 -21.90 -3.29
C ILE A 13 -5.33 -20.95 -3.27
N ILE A 14 -6.04 -20.94 -2.14
CA ILE A 14 -7.23 -20.13 -1.92
C ILE A 14 -7.15 -19.45 -0.56
N SER A 15 -7.55 -18.19 -0.48
CA SER A 15 -7.69 -17.47 0.78
C SER A 15 -8.79 -16.44 0.72
N GLU A 16 -9.47 -16.26 1.85
CA GLU A 16 -10.33 -15.09 2.07
C GLU A 16 -9.48 -13.85 2.34
N PHE A 17 -9.97 -12.67 1.95
CA PHE A 17 -9.30 -11.41 2.19
C PHE A 17 -10.27 -10.22 2.29
N GLY A 18 -9.80 -9.21 3.02
CA GLY A 18 -10.23 -7.81 2.97
C GLY A 18 -11.70 -7.48 3.29
N TYR A 19 -11.92 -6.23 3.70
CA TYR A 19 -13.21 -5.58 3.55
C TYR A 19 -13.17 -4.80 2.24
N TYR A 20 -13.90 -5.29 1.24
CA TYR A 20 -14.06 -4.60 -0.04
C TYR A 20 -15.55 -4.45 -0.34
N PRO A 21 -16.10 -3.21 -0.37
CA PRO A 21 -17.54 -2.96 -0.48
C PRO A 21 -18.00 -2.90 -1.95
N VAL A 22 -17.52 -3.81 -2.78
CA VAL A 22 -17.83 -3.90 -4.21
C VAL A 22 -18.00 -5.37 -4.55
N GLU A 23 -19.04 -5.72 -5.29
CA GLU A 23 -19.25 -7.09 -5.77
C GLU A 23 -18.35 -7.38 -6.97
N VAL A 24 -17.64 -8.50 -6.93
CA VAL A 24 -16.72 -8.93 -7.98
C VAL A 24 -16.74 -10.45 -8.09
N ASN A 25 -17.07 -10.93 -9.29
CA ASN A 25 -17.05 -12.35 -9.63
C ASN A 25 -16.32 -12.52 -10.96
N ILE A 26 -15.08 -13.01 -10.89
CA ILE A 26 -14.18 -13.17 -12.04
C ILE A 26 -13.65 -14.61 -12.02
N GLU A 27 -13.69 -15.24 -13.17
CA GLU A 27 -13.14 -16.57 -13.39
C GLU A 27 -12.23 -16.51 -14.63
N THR A 28 -10.98 -16.94 -14.49
CA THR A 28 -10.01 -17.04 -15.58
C THR A 28 -9.29 -18.39 -15.51
N GLU A 29 -8.44 -18.68 -16.50
CA GLU A 29 -7.58 -19.87 -16.46
C GLU A 29 -6.53 -19.82 -15.33
N GLN A 30 -6.14 -18.62 -14.89
CA GLN A 30 -5.05 -18.44 -13.91
C GLN A 30 -5.55 -18.26 -12.47
N PHE A 31 -6.75 -17.70 -12.29
CA PHE A 31 -7.30 -17.38 -10.97
C PHE A 31 -8.83 -17.27 -10.98
N SER A 32 -9.43 -17.28 -9.78
CA SER A 32 -10.80 -16.83 -9.56
C SER A 32 -10.86 -15.83 -8.41
N LEU A 33 -11.61 -14.74 -8.59
CA LEU A 33 -11.95 -13.79 -7.54
C LEU A 33 -13.47 -13.82 -7.34
N ARG A 34 -13.93 -14.13 -6.13
CA ARG A 34 -15.36 -14.25 -5.82
C ARG A 34 -15.73 -13.45 -4.59
N THR A 35 -16.89 -12.81 -4.64
CA THR A 35 -17.52 -12.21 -3.47
C THR A 35 -18.06 -13.32 -2.55
N LEU A 36 -17.78 -13.21 -1.26
CA LEU A 36 -18.33 -14.09 -0.23
C LEU A 36 -19.81 -13.77 0.01
N PRO A 37 -20.59 -14.74 0.52
CA PRO A 37 -21.97 -14.48 0.93
C PRO A 37 -22.10 -13.30 1.91
N ASN A 38 -23.27 -12.69 1.89
CA ASN A 38 -23.69 -11.61 2.79
C ASN A 38 -22.82 -10.35 2.70
N LEU A 39 -22.32 -10.02 1.50
CA LEU A 39 -21.57 -8.77 1.28
C LEU A 39 -22.36 -7.54 1.75
N ILE A 40 -23.64 -7.44 1.36
CA ILE A 40 -24.50 -6.30 1.70
C ILE A 40 -24.60 -6.13 3.22
N GLU A 41 -24.91 -7.20 3.96
CA GLU A 41 -25.00 -7.19 5.42
C GLU A 41 -23.67 -6.77 6.08
N LYS A 42 -22.54 -7.30 5.59
CA LYS A 42 -21.20 -6.93 6.09
C LYS A 42 -20.88 -5.45 5.85
N VAL A 43 -21.25 -4.93 4.68
CA VAL A 43 -21.06 -3.53 4.29
C VAL A 43 -21.95 -2.61 5.13
N GLU A 44 -23.21 -2.96 5.35
CA GLU A 44 -24.12 -2.22 6.22
C GLU A 44 -23.64 -2.23 7.66
N HIS A 45 -23.21 -3.39 8.18
CA HIS A 45 -22.67 -3.52 9.53
C HIS A 45 -21.45 -2.60 9.73
N VAL A 46 -20.51 -2.60 8.79
CA VAL A 46 -19.33 -1.73 8.87
C VAL A 46 -19.70 -0.26 8.73
N ASN A 47 -20.53 0.14 7.75
CA ASN A 47 -20.91 1.54 7.57
C ASN A 47 -21.68 2.12 8.77
N ASN A 48 -22.43 1.27 9.50
CA ASN A 48 -23.22 1.66 10.67
C ASN A 48 -22.47 1.48 12.00
N ASP A 49 -21.21 1.02 11.98
CA ASP A 49 -20.41 0.92 13.21
C ASP A 49 -20.20 2.33 13.79
N LYS A 50 -20.48 2.47 15.08
CA LYS A 50 -20.35 3.74 15.83
C LYS A 50 -18.95 4.35 15.77
N ASN A 51 -17.93 3.55 15.47
CA ASN A 51 -16.55 3.99 15.34
C ASN A 51 -16.20 4.35 13.89
N VAL A 52 -17.18 4.44 12.97
CA VAL A 52 -16.97 5.03 11.66
C VAL A 52 -17.18 6.54 11.72
N VAL A 53 -16.15 7.28 11.31
CA VAL A 53 -16.19 8.73 11.18
C VAL A 53 -15.60 9.12 9.84
N ASN A 54 -16.35 9.88 9.03
CA ASN A 54 -15.91 10.41 7.73
C ASN A 54 -15.31 9.35 6.78
N GLY A 55 -15.87 8.13 6.77
CA GLY A 55 -15.39 7.04 5.91
C GLY A 55 -14.12 6.34 6.39
N TRP A 56 -13.73 6.55 7.65
CA TRP A 56 -12.69 5.82 8.36
C TRP A 56 -13.30 5.06 9.52
N ILE A 57 -12.92 3.79 9.68
CA ILE A 57 -13.26 3.00 10.86
C ILE A 57 -12.07 3.00 11.83
N TYR A 58 -12.40 3.26 13.09
CA TYR A 58 -11.47 3.28 14.22
C TYR A 58 -11.75 2.10 15.14
N PRO A 59 -10.73 1.56 15.81
CA PRO A 59 -10.92 0.56 16.83
C PRO A 59 -11.65 1.17 18.03
N GLY A 60 -12.64 0.46 18.56
CA GLY A 60 -13.30 0.85 19.80
C GLY A 60 -12.38 0.78 21.02
N ASN A 61 -12.85 1.31 22.15
CA ASN A 61 -12.14 1.26 23.43
C ASN A 61 -11.76 -0.18 23.81
N LYS A 62 -10.55 -0.34 24.33
CA LYS A 62 -10.06 -1.66 24.76
C LYS A 62 -10.86 -2.15 25.96
N LYS A 63 -11.38 -3.38 25.85
CA LYS A 63 -12.03 -4.09 26.96
C LYS A 63 -11.04 -5.06 27.59
N VAL A 64 -10.91 -5.02 28.91
CA VAL A 64 -10.04 -5.92 29.68
C VAL A 64 -10.90 -6.72 30.65
N TYR A 65 -10.72 -8.04 30.59
CA TYR A 65 -11.33 -8.96 31.56
C TYR A 65 -10.47 -8.98 32.82
N ASN A 66 -11.07 -8.57 33.92
CA ASN A 66 -10.44 -8.60 35.22
C ASN A 66 -10.45 -10.04 35.75
N LEU A 67 -9.47 -10.39 36.59
CA LEU A 67 -9.38 -11.71 37.22
C LEU A 67 -10.63 -12.06 38.05
N ASN A 68 -11.38 -11.05 38.51
CA ASN A 68 -12.61 -11.19 39.27
C ASN A 68 -13.87 -11.34 38.39
N GLY A 69 -13.73 -11.53 37.07
CA GLY A 69 -14.83 -11.72 36.13
C GLY A 69 -15.52 -10.44 35.62
N GLY A 70 -15.08 -9.25 36.07
CA GLY A 70 -15.58 -7.96 35.57
C GLY A 70 -14.92 -7.53 34.25
N ILE A 71 -15.60 -6.68 33.47
CA ILE A 71 -15.04 -6.08 32.25
C ILE A 71 -14.78 -4.59 32.49
N SER A 72 -13.53 -4.17 32.40
CA SER A 72 -13.14 -2.75 32.43
C SER A 72 -12.99 -2.22 31.00
N THR A 73 -13.55 -1.04 30.73
CA THR A 73 -13.29 -0.30 29.48
C THR A 73 -12.14 0.66 29.74
N MET A 74 -11.04 0.49 28.99
CA MET A 74 -9.86 1.32 29.10
C MET A 74 -10.07 2.69 28.45
N PRO A 75 -9.36 3.74 28.90
CA PRO A 75 -9.43 5.09 28.31
C PRO A 75 -8.73 5.19 26.94
N TYR A 76 -8.22 4.07 26.39
CA TYR A 76 -7.54 3.99 25.10
C TYR A 76 -8.07 2.80 24.29
N SER A 77 -7.97 2.88 22.97
CA SER A 77 -8.45 1.88 22.03
C SER A 77 -7.49 0.71 21.84
N HIS A 78 -7.99 -0.39 21.26
CA HIS A 78 -7.09 -1.38 20.65
C HIS A 78 -6.36 -0.71 19.49
N ARG A 79 -5.04 -0.84 19.37
CA ARG A 79 -4.34 -0.28 18.20
C ARG A 79 -4.48 -1.15 16.96
N VAL A 80 -4.59 -2.46 17.13
CA VAL A 80 -4.74 -3.42 16.04
C VAL A 80 -6.14 -4.00 16.09
N PHE A 81 -6.82 -4.00 14.94
CA PHE A 81 -8.15 -4.57 14.78
C PHE A 81 -8.28 -5.31 13.44
N GLY A 82 -9.37 -6.07 13.32
CA GLY A 82 -9.73 -6.82 12.13
C GLY A 82 -10.90 -6.18 11.39
N MET A 83 -11.04 -6.54 10.11
CA MET A 83 -12.18 -6.19 9.27
C MET A 83 -12.79 -7.47 8.70
N PRO A 84 -14.11 -7.51 8.47
CA PRO A 84 -14.75 -8.72 7.95
C PRO A 84 -14.21 -9.05 6.56
N LYS A 85 -13.97 -10.34 6.31
CA LYS A 85 -13.59 -10.84 4.99
C LYS A 85 -14.80 -10.83 4.07
N THR A 86 -14.65 -10.23 2.89
CA THR A 86 -15.75 -10.12 1.92
C THR A 86 -15.47 -10.83 0.60
N HIS A 87 -14.23 -11.27 0.34
CA HIS A 87 -13.86 -11.90 -0.93
C HIS A 87 -12.94 -13.10 -0.72
N THR A 88 -12.89 -13.96 -1.73
CA THR A 88 -11.96 -15.08 -1.84
C THR A 88 -11.18 -14.97 -3.13
N LEU A 89 -9.86 -15.08 -3.05
CA LEU A 89 -8.97 -15.21 -4.21
C LEU A 89 -8.43 -16.64 -4.25
N LYS A 90 -8.57 -17.28 -5.41
CA LYS A 90 -7.95 -18.58 -5.73
C LYS A 90 -6.97 -18.40 -6.88
N LEU A 91 -5.75 -18.89 -6.73
CA LEU A 91 -4.76 -18.97 -7.82
C LEU A 91 -4.62 -20.44 -8.24
N LYS A 92 -4.63 -20.73 -9.55
CA LYS A 92 -4.81 -22.09 -10.09
C LYS A 92 -3.51 -22.81 -10.50
N ASN A 93 -2.36 -22.14 -10.41
CA ASN A 93 -1.06 -22.65 -10.87
C ASN A 93 0.07 -22.35 -9.87
N THR A 94 -0.26 -22.21 -8.59
CA THR A 94 0.70 -21.97 -7.51
C THR A 94 0.11 -22.40 -6.18
N SER A 95 0.98 -22.85 -5.29
CA SER A 95 0.65 -23.14 -3.88
C SER A 95 1.29 -22.13 -2.92
N SER A 96 1.89 -21.04 -3.45
CA SER A 96 2.59 -20.03 -2.64
C SER A 96 1.61 -19.02 -2.05
N LEU A 97 1.56 -18.99 -0.71
CA LEU A 97 0.80 -18.00 0.05
C LEU A 97 1.36 -16.59 -0.14
N GLU A 98 2.68 -16.47 -0.31
CA GLU A 98 3.36 -15.21 -0.57
C GLU A 98 2.92 -14.60 -1.90
N THR A 99 2.76 -15.43 -2.93
CA THR A 99 2.25 -15.01 -4.24
C THR A 99 0.80 -14.53 -4.11
N LEU A 100 -0.06 -15.27 -3.42
CA LEU A 100 -1.45 -14.86 -3.19
C LEU A 100 -1.51 -13.53 -2.42
N ASN A 101 -0.75 -13.42 -1.32
CA ASN A 101 -0.69 -12.21 -0.51
C ASN A 101 -0.22 -11.01 -1.32
N PHE A 102 0.82 -11.18 -2.15
CA PHE A 102 1.30 -10.14 -3.05
C PHE A 102 0.21 -9.66 -4.01
N VAL A 103 -0.54 -10.58 -4.64
CA VAL A 103 -1.65 -10.22 -5.53
C VAL A 103 -2.72 -9.43 -4.79
N VAL A 104 -3.08 -9.83 -3.56
CA VAL A 104 -4.03 -9.09 -2.72
C VAL A 104 -3.50 -7.68 -2.39
N TRP A 105 -2.21 -7.54 -2.13
CA TRP A 105 -1.57 -6.24 -1.90
C TRP A 105 -1.57 -5.35 -3.14
N CYS A 106 -1.29 -5.89 -4.33
CA CYS A 106 -1.41 -5.13 -5.58
C CYS A 106 -2.86 -4.68 -5.80
N LEU A 107 -3.84 -5.58 -5.58
CA LEU A 107 -5.25 -5.21 -5.65
C LEU A 107 -5.59 -4.10 -4.65
N SER A 108 -5.06 -4.20 -3.43
CA SER A 108 -5.19 -3.20 -2.38
C SER A 108 -4.70 -1.82 -2.83
N PHE A 109 -3.49 -1.76 -3.42
CA PHE A 109 -2.90 -0.55 -3.96
C PHE A 109 -3.76 0.06 -5.06
N PHE A 110 -4.06 -0.69 -6.11
CA PHE A 110 -4.77 -0.16 -7.27
C PHE A 110 -6.23 0.20 -6.99
N LYS A 111 -6.86 -0.42 -5.99
CA LYS A 111 -8.20 -0.05 -5.53
C LYS A 111 -8.20 1.03 -4.44
N GLY A 112 -7.02 1.45 -3.97
CA GLY A 112 -6.86 2.51 -2.98
C GLY A 112 -7.58 2.22 -1.66
N ILE A 113 -7.61 0.97 -1.24
CA ILE A 113 -8.21 0.50 0.03
C ILE A 113 -7.39 -0.64 0.60
N ARG A 114 -7.30 -0.74 1.93
CA ARG A 114 -6.52 -1.76 2.61
C ARG A 114 -7.21 -3.13 2.52
N LEU A 115 -6.59 -4.06 1.79
CA LEU A 115 -6.99 -5.45 1.62
C LEU A 115 -5.87 -6.34 2.15
N THR A 116 -6.23 -7.35 2.93
CA THR A 116 -5.28 -8.30 3.52
C THR A 116 -5.97 -9.64 3.78
N THR A 117 -5.20 -10.71 3.65
CA THR A 117 -5.58 -12.08 4.04
C THR A 117 -5.51 -12.28 5.55
N THR A 118 -4.74 -11.46 6.28
CA THR A 118 -4.59 -11.55 7.74
C THR A 118 -5.84 -11.10 8.51
N ASP A 119 -6.19 -11.78 9.60
CA ASP A 119 -7.37 -11.45 10.41
C ASP A 119 -7.17 -10.17 11.23
N ALA A 120 -5.94 -9.95 11.70
CA ALA A 120 -5.48 -8.71 12.30
C ALA A 120 -4.43 -8.07 11.38
N GLY A 121 -4.56 -6.77 11.10
CA GLY A 121 -3.67 -6.10 10.14
C GLY A 121 -3.98 -4.64 9.85
N PHE A 122 -4.96 -4.07 10.57
CA PHE A 122 -5.33 -2.66 10.50
C PHE A 122 -4.86 -1.97 11.77
N LEU A 123 -4.06 -0.91 11.62
CA LEU A 123 -3.41 -0.19 12.71
C LEU A 123 -4.05 1.20 12.86
N ASP A 124 -4.59 1.46 14.05
CA ASP A 124 -5.22 2.69 14.54
C ASP A 124 -6.44 3.21 13.77
N ALA A 125 -6.45 3.13 12.43
CA ALA A 125 -7.61 3.45 11.59
C ALA A 125 -7.44 2.83 10.19
N THR A 126 -8.55 2.59 9.49
CA THR A 126 -8.51 2.29 8.06
C THR A 126 -9.72 2.88 7.34
N THR A 127 -9.57 3.20 6.06
CA THR A 127 -10.70 3.69 5.29
C THR A 127 -11.62 2.53 4.88
N ILE A 128 -12.92 2.79 4.91
CA ILE A 128 -13.95 1.86 4.42
C ILE A 128 -14.38 2.20 2.99
N LYS A 129 -13.74 3.18 2.34
CA LYS A 129 -14.07 3.63 1.00
C LYS A 129 -12.91 3.32 0.04
N PRO A 130 -13.19 2.72 -1.13
CA PRO A 130 -12.21 2.61 -2.20
C PRO A 130 -11.62 3.96 -2.61
N THR A 131 -10.48 3.90 -3.31
CA THR A 131 -9.74 5.04 -3.88
C THR A 131 -9.20 6.06 -2.88
N LYS A 132 -9.27 5.82 -1.56
CA LYS A 132 -8.86 6.81 -0.55
C LYS A 132 -7.38 6.77 -0.17
N LEU A 133 -6.66 5.69 -0.48
CA LEU A 133 -5.25 5.49 -0.07
C LEU A 133 -4.23 5.65 -1.20
N THR A 134 -4.65 6.19 -2.34
CA THR A 134 -3.83 6.49 -3.51
C THR A 134 -4.17 7.87 -4.05
N ASP A 135 -3.36 8.40 -4.97
CA ASP A 135 -3.61 9.69 -5.63
C ASP A 135 -4.24 9.54 -7.02
N PHE A 136 -4.70 8.33 -7.36
CA PHE A 136 -5.26 8.01 -8.67
C PHE A 136 -6.55 7.19 -8.58
N ILE A 137 -7.29 7.23 -9.68
CA ILE A 137 -8.42 6.34 -9.97
C ILE A 137 -8.10 5.50 -11.20
N LEU A 138 -8.41 4.21 -11.14
CA LEU A 138 -8.31 3.35 -12.31
C LEU A 138 -9.45 3.65 -13.30
N VAL A 139 -9.11 3.81 -14.57
CA VAL A 139 -10.07 4.08 -15.64
C VAL A 139 -10.00 2.97 -16.68
N GLY A 140 -11.13 2.31 -16.94
CA GLY A 140 -11.22 1.24 -17.93
C GLY A 140 -10.52 -0.05 -17.54
N CYS A 141 -10.23 -0.25 -16.25
CA CYS A 141 -9.60 -1.46 -15.72
C CYS A 141 -10.45 -2.07 -14.62
N SER A 142 -10.68 -3.38 -14.68
CA SER A 142 -11.32 -4.17 -13.64
C SER A 142 -10.27 -4.76 -12.69
N GLU A 143 -10.73 -5.48 -11.67
CA GLU A 143 -9.90 -6.29 -10.78
C GLU A 143 -9.11 -7.35 -11.58
N LYS A 144 -9.62 -7.79 -12.74
CA LYS A 144 -8.95 -8.76 -13.60
C LYS A 144 -7.59 -8.24 -14.06
N GLU A 145 -7.55 -7.06 -14.69
CA GLU A 145 -6.32 -6.49 -15.24
C GLU A 145 -5.29 -6.22 -14.14
N VAL A 146 -5.75 -5.86 -12.93
CA VAL A 146 -4.86 -5.67 -11.76
C VAL A 146 -4.21 -6.99 -11.33
N ILE A 147 -5.00 -8.06 -11.23
CA ILE A 147 -4.49 -9.38 -10.84
C ILE A 147 -3.53 -9.92 -11.91
N GLU A 148 -3.88 -9.76 -13.20
CA GLU A 148 -3.02 -10.16 -14.32
C GLU A 148 -1.69 -9.39 -14.32
N LEU A 149 -1.71 -8.08 -14.06
CA LEU A 149 -0.52 -7.26 -13.91
C LEU A 149 0.40 -7.79 -12.80
N ALA A 150 -0.17 -8.09 -11.62
CA ALA A 150 0.58 -8.62 -10.49
C ALA A 150 1.20 -9.99 -10.80
N LEU A 151 0.45 -10.89 -11.41
CA LEU A 151 0.94 -12.21 -11.81
C LEU A 151 2.04 -12.11 -12.88
N ASN A 152 1.91 -11.19 -13.83
CA ASN A 152 2.93 -10.95 -14.85
C ASN A 152 4.23 -10.38 -14.24
N TYR A 153 4.12 -9.44 -13.30
CA TYR A 153 5.30 -8.89 -12.60
C TYR A 153 6.13 -9.97 -11.89
N ILE A 154 5.50 -10.98 -11.30
CA ILE A 154 6.20 -12.11 -10.69
C ILE A 154 6.93 -12.96 -11.75
N LYS A 155 6.26 -13.24 -12.88
CA LYS A 155 6.77 -14.10 -13.96
C LYS A 155 7.97 -13.48 -14.68
N GLU A 156 7.94 -12.18 -14.97
CA GLU A 156 8.90 -11.50 -15.85
C GLU A 156 10.37 -11.59 -15.42
N LYS A 157 10.66 -11.80 -14.12
CA LYS A 157 12.05 -11.87 -13.62
C LYS A 157 12.29 -12.93 -12.54
N GLN A 158 11.40 -13.93 -12.42
CA GLN A 158 11.44 -14.92 -11.32
C GLN A 158 11.69 -14.24 -9.97
N LYS A 159 10.81 -13.30 -9.62
CA LYS A 159 10.98 -12.47 -8.42
C LYS A 159 11.11 -13.37 -7.18
N ASP A 160 12.13 -13.10 -6.36
CA ASP A 160 12.28 -13.78 -5.10
C ASP A 160 11.23 -13.30 -4.08
N GLU A 161 11.03 -14.07 -3.01
CA GLU A 161 10.08 -13.73 -1.95
C GLU A 161 10.36 -12.35 -1.33
N ARG A 162 11.64 -11.96 -1.26
CA ARG A 162 12.06 -10.71 -0.66
C ARG A 162 11.57 -9.52 -1.48
N SER A 163 11.66 -9.59 -2.80
CA SER A 163 11.18 -8.56 -3.73
C SER A 163 9.67 -8.33 -3.59
N ILE A 164 8.86 -9.40 -3.57
CA ILE A 164 7.40 -9.26 -3.41
C ILE A 164 7.00 -8.77 -2.01
N LYS A 165 7.73 -9.19 -0.95
CA LYS A 165 7.54 -8.67 0.42
C LYS A 165 7.85 -7.17 0.52
N ARG A 166 8.86 -6.68 -0.21
CA ARG A 166 9.18 -5.24 -0.26
C ARG A 166 8.08 -4.42 -0.89
N ILE A 167 7.44 -4.88 -1.96
CA ILE A 167 6.29 -4.20 -2.57
C ILE A 167 5.14 -4.08 -1.56
N ALA A 168 4.77 -5.19 -0.90
CA ALA A 168 3.76 -5.16 0.15
C ALA A 168 4.12 -4.18 1.29
N ALA A 169 5.40 -4.11 1.68
CA ALA A 169 5.87 -3.18 2.70
C ALA A 169 5.78 -1.70 2.27
N VAL A 170 6.08 -1.39 1.00
CA VAL A 170 5.89 -0.02 0.45
C VAL A 170 4.41 0.36 0.48
N ILE A 171 3.53 -0.52 -0.02
CA ILE A 171 2.08 -0.27 -0.05
C ILE A 171 1.56 -0.07 1.38
N HIS A 172 1.98 -0.92 2.31
CA HIS A 172 1.59 -0.79 3.71
C HIS A 172 2.01 0.56 4.30
N SER A 173 3.27 0.93 4.11
CA SER A 173 3.84 2.18 4.64
C SER A 173 3.14 3.40 4.03
N LEU A 174 2.88 3.38 2.72
CA LEU A 174 2.05 4.40 2.06
C LEU A 174 0.69 4.52 2.74
N PHE A 175 0.01 3.41 2.98
CA PHE A 175 -1.33 3.41 3.57
C PHE A 175 -1.34 3.89 5.03
N LEU A 176 -0.33 3.51 5.82
CA LEU A 176 -0.16 4.02 7.19
C LEU A 176 0.02 5.54 7.20
N SER A 177 0.70 6.12 6.21
CA SER A 177 0.88 7.58 6.13
C SER A 177 -0.42 8.36 5.92
N HIS A 178 -1.49 7.71 5.45
CA HIS A 178 -2.81 8.33 5.28
C HIS A 178 -3.62 8.34 6.57
N ASN A 179 -3.13 7.71 7.65
CA ASN A 179 -3.89 7.64 8.89
C ASN A 179 -4.21 9.05 9.42
N PRO A 180 -5.50 9.38 9.65
CA PRO A 180 -5.91 10.71 10.10
C PRO A 180 -5.40 11.07 11.50
N LEU A 181 -5.05 10.10 12.34
CA LEU A 181 -4.56 10.33 13.71
C LEU A 181 -3.06 10.60 13.78
N TYR A 182 -2.31 10.31 12.72
CA TYR A 182 -0.85 10.43 12.75
C TYR A 182 -0.38 11.86 12.62
N LEU A 183 0.61 12.19 13.43
CA LEU A 183 1.34 13.44 13.39
C LEU A 183 2.18 13.52 12.11
N SER A 184 2.51 14.74 11.70
CA SER A 184 3.26 14.97 10.45
C SER A 184 4.58 14.20 10.40
N PHE A 185 5.28 14.07 11.52
CA PHE A 185 6.55 13.34 11.57
C PHE A 185 6.36 11.83 11.39
N GLU A 186 5.28 11.25 11.91
CA GLU A 186 4.98 9.82 11.75
C GLU A 186 4.66 9.52 10.28
N LYS A 187 3.81 10.35 9.67
CA LYS A 187 3.48 10.28 8.24
C LYS A 187 4.75 10.39 7.39
N PHE A 188 5.61 11.35 7.73
CA PHE A 188 6.91 11.54 7.08
C PHE A 188 7.77 10.27 7.16
N GLN A 189 7.91 9.68 8.35
CA GLN A 189 8.70 8.46 8.54
C GLN A 189 8.19 7.32 7.66
N TYR A 190 6.88 7.07 7.64
CA TYR A 190 6.29 6.04 6.78
C TYR A 190 6.53 6.28 5.30
N LEU A 191 6.35 7.53 4.84
CA LEU A 191 6.58 7.89 3.45
C LEU A 191 8.04 7.79 3.04
N TYR A 192 8.94 8.18 3.93
CA TYR A 192 10.37 8.08 3.68
C TYR A 192 10.82 6.62 3.61
N MET A 193 10.34 5.77 4.52
CA MET A 193 10.58 4.31 4.45
C MET A 193 10.06 3.71 3.14
N ALA A 194 8.88 4.15 2.67
CA ALA A 194 8.32 3.73 1.39
C ALA A 194 9.22 4.13 0.21
N LEU A 195 9.68 5.39 0.15
CA LEU A 195 10.59 5.88 -0.88
C LEU A 195 11.92 5.10 -0.90
N ASP A 196 12.50 4.87 0.28
CA ASP A 196 13.77 4.15 0.39
C ASP A 196 13.66 2.69 -0.03
N CYS A 197 12.51 2.06 0.26
CA CYS A 197 12.22 0.70 -0.18
C CYS A 197 11.94 0.63 -1.69
N CYS A 198 11.22 1.60 -2.28
CA CYS A 198 11.12 1.76 -3.74
C CYS A 198 12.50 1.83 -4.39
N PHE A 199 13.41 2.62 -3.82
CA PHE A 199 14.79 2.70 -4.32
C PHE A 199 15.50 1.35 -4.22
N ALA A 200 15.36 0.63 -3.11
CA ALA A 200 15.99 -0.68 -2.95
C ALA A 200 15.49 -1.68 -4.00
N ILE A 201 14.18 -1.70 -4.30
CA ILE A 201 13.59 -2.52 -5.36
C ILE A 201 14.17 -2.12 -6.72
N ALA A 202 14.04 -0.85 -7.09
CA ALA A 202 14.51 -0.33 -8.38
C ALA A 202 16.02 -0.55 -8.58
N TRP A 203 16.81 -0.38 -7.53
CA TRP A 203 18.25 -0.61 -7.56
C TRP A 203 18.59 -2.08 -7.78
N ASP A 204 17.92 -3.00 -7.10
CA ASP A 204 18.19 -4.43 -7.24
C ASP A 204 17.74 -4.98 -8.62
N GLU A 205 16.72 -4.37 -9.21
CA GLU A 205 16.15 -4.72 -10.51
C GLU A 205 16.79 -4.06 -11.72
N ARG A 206 17.68 -3.08 -11.50
CA ARG A 206 18.37 -2.34 -12.56
C ARG A 206 19.18 -3.27 -13.46
N ASP A 207 19.46 -2.80 -14.67
CA ASP A 207 20.43 -3.47 -15.54
C ASP A 207 21.82 -3.49 -14.88
N LYS A 208 22.27 -4.70 -14.52
CA LYS A 208 23.55 -4.94 -13.85
C LYS A 208 24.74 -4.93 -14.82
N VAL A 209 24.48 -4.99 -16.13
CA VAL A 209 25.52 -4.81 -17.17
C VAL A 209 26.05 -3.38 -17.12
N ILE A 210 25.17 -2.41 -16.85
CA ILE A 210 25.56 -1.00 -16.69
C ILE A 210 26.15 -0.80 -15.29
N LYS A 211 27.48 -0.72 -15.21
CA LYS A 211 28.20 -0.46 -13.95
C LYS A 211 27.98 0.98 -13.49
N LYS A 212 26.92 1.20 -12.70
CA LYS A 212 26.63 2.48 -12.02
C LYS A 212 27.01 2.42 -10.54
N LYS A 213 27.60 3.50 -10.02
CA LYS A 213 27.79 3.70 -8.58
C LYS A 213 26.41 3.86 -7.91
N LYS A 214 26.24 3.26 -6.74
CA LYS A 214 25.00 3.42 -5.96
C LYS A 214 24.80 4.90 -5.57
N PRO A 215 23.63 5.50 -5.87
CA PRO A 215 23.31 6.84 -5.42
C PRO A 215 23.48 6.98 -3.90
N SER A 216 24.00 8.14 -3.48
CA SER A 216 23.94 8.57 -2.09
C SER A 216 22.48 8.70 -1.66
N HIS A 217 22.23 8.70 -0.36
CA HIS A 217 20.87 8.78 0.18
C HIS A 217 20.09 10.00 -0.37
N GLN A 218 20.75 11.16 -0.41
CA GLN A 218 20.21 12.42 -0.90
C GLN A 218 19.83 12.34 -2.40
N ASN A 219 20.55 11.53 -3.18
CA ASN A 219 20.35 11.42 -4.64
C ASN A 219 19.41 10.27 -5.04
N ARG A 220 18.85 9.50 -4.09
CA ARG A 220 17.99 8.34 -4.41
C ARG A 220 16.70 8.75 -5.08
N VAL A 221 16.03 9.78 -4.56
CA VAL A 221 14.76 10.27 -5.11
C VAL A 221 14.97 10.81 -6.52
N TYR A 222 15.99 11.64 -6.71
CA TYR A 222 16.40 12.14 -8.02
C TYR A 222 16.65 10.99 -9.01
N TRP A 223 17.47 10.01 -8.62
CA TRP A 223 17.80 8.87 -9.48
C TRP A 223 16.57 8.05 -9.87
N MET A 224 15.65 7.80 -8.93
CA MET A 224 14.41 7.08 -9.24
C MET A 224 13.50 7.87 -10.20
N CYS A 225 13.35 9.18 -9.96
CA CYS A 225 12.53 10.03 -10.81
C CYS A 225 13.04 10.04 -12.25
N GLU A 226 14.35 10.24 -12.44
CA GLU A 226 15.00 10.14 -13.75
C GLU A 226 14.80 8.76 -14.39
N ASN A 227 15.01 7.69 -13.62
CA ASN A 227 14.92 6.32 -14.13
C ASN A 227 13.52 5.93 -14.60
N TYR A 228 12.47 6.48 -13.98
CA TYR A 228 11.07 6.18 -14.31
C TYR A 228 10.38 7.30 -15.12
N GLY A 229 11.07 8.39 -15.46
CA GLY A 229 10.48 9.53 -16.18
C GLY A 229 9.43 10.30 -15.36
N ILE A 230 9.58 10.33 -14.04
CA ILE A 230 8.72 11.09 -13.12
C ILE A 230 9.31 12.48 -12.95
N LYS A 231 8.45 13.52 -12.89
CA LYS A 231 8.90 14.89 -12.60
C LYS A 231 9.55 14.95 -11.22
N ILE A 232 10.81 15.41 -11.17
CA ILE A 232 11.55 15.56 -9.93
C ILE A 232 10.92 16.66 -9.06
N PRO A 233 10.61 16.41 -7.78
CA PRO A 233 10.15 17.45 -6.87
C PRO A 233 11.29 18.38 -6.43
N SER A 234 10.97 19.65 -6.16
CA SER A 234 11.93 20.65 -5.69
C SER A 234 12.64 20.23 -4.39
N TRP A 235 11.91 19.63 -3.45
CA TRP A 235 12.47 19.13 -2.19
C TRP A 235 13.44 17.95 -2.33
N ALA A 236 13.59 17.38 -3.54
CA ALA A 236 14.60 16.36 -3.84
C ALA A 236 15.91 16.95 -4.41
N THR A 237 15.93 18.21 -4.83
CA THR A 237 17.10 18.87 -5.46
C THR A 237 17.63 20.08 -4.70
N ASP A 238 16.76 20.78 -3.97
CA ASP A 238 17.05 22.13 -3.47
C ASP A 238 17.53 22.14 -1.99
N GLU A 239 17.83 23.32 -1.46
CA GLU A 239 18.27 23.58 -0.07
C GLU A 239 17.29 23.06 0.99
N CYS A 240 16.01 22.89 0.64
CA CYS A 240 14.99 22.19 1.45
C CYS A 240 15.03 20.68 1.22
N ASN A 241 16.22 20.09 1.25
CA ASN A 241 16.42 18.68 0.93
C ASN A 241 15.77 17.80 2.01
N VAL A 242 14.80 16.99 1.59
CA VAL A 242 14.10 16.05 2.48
C VAL A 242 15.03 15.12 3.26
N SER A 243 16.24 14.89 2.76
CA SER A 243 17.27 14.10 3.44
C SER A 243 17.80 14.75 4.72
N VAL A 244 17.79 16.08 4.82
CA VAL A 244 18.14 16.82 6.04
C VAL A 244 17.04 16.63 7.07
N ILE A 245 15.78 16.86 6.70
CA ILE A 245 14.61 16.57 7.55
C ILE A 245 14.65 15.13 8.04
N ARG A 246 14.99 14.18 7.15
CA ARG A 246 15.18 12.78 7.53
C ARG A 246 16.31 12.59 8.52
N ASN A 247 17.46 13.22 8.30
CA ASN A 247 18.60 13.05 9.20
C ASN A 247 18.23 13.50 10.62
N ASP A 248 17.68 14.70 10.73
CA ASP A 248 17.24 15.27 12.00
C ASP A 248 16.15 14.41 12.65
N ASN A 249 15.19 13.94 11.86
CA ASN A 249 14.06 13.16 12.36
C ASN A 249 14.47 11.80 12.93
N PHE A 250 15.38 11.10 12.25
CA PHE A 250 15.77 9.75 12.65
C PHE A 250 16.97 9.69 13.59
N HIS A 251 17.88 10.67 13.53
CA HIS A 251 19.12 10.65 14.32
C HIS A 251 19.09 11.61 15.50
N GLU A 252 18.37 12.74 15.38
CA GLU A 252 18.34 13.78 16.41
C GLU A 252 16.96 13.91 17.09
N ALA A 253 15.97 13.12 16.68
CA ALA A 253 14.57 13.23 17.12
C ALA A 253 14.00 14.65 16.94
N ILE A 254 14.42 15.33 15.87
CA ILE A 254 14.01 16.69 15.51
C ILE A 254 13.20 16.66 14.20
N PHE A 255 12.07 17.36 14.17
CA PHE A 255 11.26 17.56 12.99
C PHE A 255 10.97 19.05 12.83
N ASN A 256 11.32 19.63 11.68
CA ASN A 256 11.22 21.08 11.44
C ASN A 256 11.82 21.93 12.58
N GLY A 257 13.01 21.55 13.07
CA GLY A 257 13.73 22.29 14.11
C GLY A 257 13.16 22.15 15.54
N GLN A 258 12.14 21.32 15.76
CA GLN A 258 11.54 21.07 17.08
C GLN A 258 11.59 19.58 17.44
N PRO A 259 11.50 19.20 18.72
CA PRO A 259 11.32 17.80 19.10
C PRO A 259 10.11 17.15 18.40
N LEU A 260 10.18 15.85 18.14
CA LEU A 260 9.08 15.12 17.49
C LEU A 260 7.73 15.39 18.17
N GLY A 261 6.74 15.80 17.38
CA GLY A 261 5.38 16.09 17.85
C GLY A 261 5.12 17.53 18.30
N PHE A 262 6.14 18.39 18.31
CA PHE A 262 6.01 19.81 18.67
C PHE A 262 5.88 20.75 17.46
N SER A 263 6.06 20.23 16.25
CA SER A 263 5.91 20.97 14.99
C SER A 263 5.05 20.18 14.00
N SER A 264 4.36 20.91 13.12
CA SER A 264 3.68 20.34 11.97
C SER A 264 4.41 20.71 10.67
N ILE A 265 4.24 19.92 9.61
CA ILE A 265 4.74 20.30 8.26
C ILE A 265 3.99 21.53 7.70
N ASN A 266 2.90 21.95 8.36
CA ASN A 266 2.10 23.09 7.92
C ASN A 266 2.65 24.44 8.40
N ASP A 267 3.69 24.46 9.25
CA ASP A 267 4.32 25.70 9.73
C ASP A 267 5.46 26.20 8.82
N CYS A 268 5.68 25.55 7.67
CA CYS A 268 6.52 26.08 6.62
C CYS A 268 5.74 27.15 5.86
N GLN A 269 6.13 28.42 5.98
CA GLN A 269 5.60 29.59 5.26
C GLN A 269 5.72 29.53 3.71
N HIS A 270 5.86 28.34 3.10
CA HIS A 270 6.08 28.15 1.67
C HIS A 270 5.34 26.93 1.12
N GLY A 271 4.13 27.14 0.58
CA GLY A 271 3.73 26.69 -0.75
C GLY A 271 3.77 25.21 -1.18
N SER A 272 4.13 24.23 -0.36
CA SER A 272 4.08 22.82 -0.77
C SER A 272 3.86 21.85 0.40
N ASP A 273 2.71 21.17 0.42
CA ASP A 273 2.49 20.00 1.27
C ASP A 273 3.43 18.86 0.84
N ILE A 274 4.60 18.79 1.47
CA ILE A 274 5.64 17.79 1.15
C ILE A 274 5.09 16.37 1.39
N LEU A 275 4.24 16.17 2.40
CA LEU A 275 3.67 14.85 2.70
C LEU A 275 2.76 14.39 1.57
N LEU A 276 1.87 15.26 1.09
CA LEU A 276 1.02 14.98 -0.07
C LEU A 276 1.87 14.66 -1.31
N GLN A 277 2.92 15.44 -1.56
CA GLN A 277 3.82 15.19 -2.68
C GLN A 277 4.56 13.86 -2.57
N MET A 278 5.02 13.50 -1.36
CA MET A 278 5.65 12.20 -1.11
C MET A 278 4.65 11.05 -1.32
N GLN A 279 3.39 11.16 -0.88
CA GLN A 279 2.34 10.18 -1.13
C GLN A 279 2.13 9.95 -2.63
N ALA A 280 1.95 11.04 -3.37
CA ALA A 280 1.76 11.03 -4.81
C ALA A 280 2.99 10.45 -5.54
N LEU A 281 4.20 10.80 -5.11
CA LEU A 281 5.44 10.26 -5.68
C LEU A 281 5.56 8.75 -5.46
N VAL A 282 5.28 8.26 -4.24
CA VAL A 282 5.29 6.82 -3.94
C VAL A 282 4.28 6.07 -4.81
N CYS A 283 3.09 6.64 -5.06
CA CYS A 283 2.12 6.03 -5.97
C CYS A 283 2.67 5.88 -7.40
N ARG A 284 3.29 6.92 -7.97
CA ARG A 284 3.92 6.86 -9.30
C ARG A 284 5.05 5.85 -9.37
N LEU A 285 5.91 5.84 -8.35
CA LEU A 285 7.02 4.88 -8.24
C LEU A 285 6.51 3.45 -8.18
N LEU A 286 5.50 3.17 -7.34
CA LEU A 286 4.90 1.83 -7.26
C LEU A 286 4.27 1.40 -8.57
N ALA A 287 3.51 2.28 -9.24
CA ALA A 287 2.93 1.97 -10.54
C ALA A 287 4.02 1.63 -11.57
N ALA A 288 5.08 2.45 -11.65
CA ALA A 288 6.19 2.23 -12.57
C ALA A 288 7.00 0.96 -12.23
N ILE A 289 7.23 0.67 -10.95
CA ILE A 289 7.89 -0.57 -10.48
C ILE A 289 7.06 -1.80 -10.87
N LEU A 290 5.73 -1.72 -10.78
CA LEU A 290 4.80 -2.78 -11.19
C LEU A 290 4.58 -2.84 -12.72
N SER A 291 5.48 -2.25 -13.51
CA SER A 291 5.46 -2.25 -14.98
C SER A 291 4.24 -1.57 -15.62
N VAL A 292 3.59 -0.63 -14.93
CA VAL A 292 2.52 0.19 -15.53
C VAL A 292 3.13 1.18 -16.52
N ASN A 293 2.56 1.27 -17.73
CA ASN A 293 3.10 2.07 -18.83
C ASN A 293 2.33 3.37 -19.14
N ASP A 294 1.42 3.80 -18.26
CA ASP A 294 0.71 5.08 -18.40
C ASP A 294 1.63 6.27 -18.13
N ARG A 295 2.32 6.71 -19.19
CA ARG A 295 3.23 7.86 -19.13
C ARG A 295 2.51 9.15 -18.73
N LYS A 296 1.22 9.29 -19.02
CA LYS A 296 0.46 10.50 -18.67
C LYS A 296 0.30 10.59 -17.16
N TYR A 297 -0.05 9.49 -16.50
CA TYR A 297 -0.10 9.42 -15.04
C TYR A 297 1.29 9.55 -14.42
N ILE A 298 2.26 8.76 -14.89
CA ILE A 298 3.63 8.70 -14.30
C ILE A 298 4.32 10.06 -14.35
N ALA A 299 4.20 10.79 -15.46
CA ALA A 299 4.80 12.12 -15.62
C ALA A 299 3.94 13.27 -15.07
N SER A 300 2.74 12.99 -14.53
CA SER A 300 1.84 14.02 -14.02
C SER A 300 2.40 14.70 -12.76
N THR A 301 1.92 15.92 -12.48
CA THR A 301 2.34 16.66 -11.29
C THR A 301 1.90 15.98 -9.99
N ILE A 302 2.76 16.05 -8.97
CA ILE A 302 2.54 15.45 -7.64
C ILE A 302 2.00 16.45 -6.60
N ASN A 303 1.77 17.69 -6.99
CA ASN A 303 1.37 18.80 -6.11
C ASN A 303 -0.15 19.05 -6.09
N SER A 304 -0.95 18.08 -6.52
CA SER A 304 -2.39 18.20 -6.60
C SER A 304 -3.07 17.29 -5.60
N ILE A 305 -4.17 17.78 -5.03
CA ILE A 305 -5.12 16.99 -4.23
C ILE A 305 -6.13 16.23 -5.11
N GLU A 306 -6.18 16.52 -6.41
CA GLU A 306 -7.09 15.88 -7.34
C GLU A 306 -6.57 14.50 -7.75
N TYR A 307 -7.50 13.55 -7.81
CA TYR A 307 -7.20 12.23 -8.32
C TYR A 307 -6.83 12.27 -9.80
N ARG A 308 -5.71 11.62 -10.15
CA ARG A 308 -5.31 11.42 -11.54
C ARG A 308 -5.94 10.15 -12.10
N SER A 309 -6.32 10.16 -13.38
CA SER A 309 -6.68 8.91 -14.06
C SER A 309 -5.43 8.08 -14.31
N LEU A 310 -5.52 6.78 -14.02
CA LEU A 310 -4.49 5.79 -14.33
C LEU A 310 -5.10 4.68 -15.20
N LYS A 311 -4.39 4.30 -16.25
CA LYS A 311 -4.70 3.13 -17.09
C LYS A 311 -3.62 2.06 -16.93
N LEU A 312 -4.03 0.78 -16.95
CA LEU A 312 -3.07 -0.34 -16.93
C LEU A 312 -2.69 -0.82 -18.33
N THR A 313 -3.49 -0.45 -19.35
CA THR A 313 -3.35 -0.81 -20.77
C THR A 313 -3.30 0.43 -21.65
#